data_AF-A0A5N5KKE2-F1
#
_entry.id   AF-A0A5N5KKE2-F1
#
_cell.length_a   1.000
_cell.length_b   1.000
_cell.length_c   1.000
_cell.angle_alpha   90.00
_cell.angle_beta   90.00
_cell.angle_gamma   90.00
#
_symmetry.space_group_name_H-M   'P 1'
#
loop_
_entity.id
_entity.type
_entity.pdbx_description
1 polymer ?
#
loop_
_entity_poly.entity_id
_entity_poly.type
_entity_poly.pdbx_seq_one_letter_code
_entity_poly.pdbx_strand_id
1 'polypeptide(L)'
;MTTFRGIKKQVTAQNLLESKIIDQKLFEDLSLGKVTVDQVSNMDSVRKYLQGTDCIAGVFVQSTKQTMSIYEAKSKGLLTPGTSLVLLEAQAATGFMVDPLNNKKLSVEEAVSQGVVGTEWKNKLLSAEKAVTGYTDPHTGNTISLFQALKKDLIVKDHGIRLLEAQIATGGIIDPVYSHRVPVEVAYQRGYFDKEMNQILSDPSDDTKGFFDPNTQENLTYLQLLDRCVRDPRTGLRLLVIVKKGEFYFYIDEHTKRVLQSTITYKAGGKFQGKEVSLWDLIYSEYIEEEIKRDLVQRLKSGTITIDYFLEQILMIVQQKTSSVTVTTTTTTTTTKCPTFHGIKSK
;
A
#
# COMPACT_ATOMS: atom_id res chain seq x y z
N MET A 1 25.09 -9.17 -16.54
CA MET A 1 23.98 -8.19 -16.59
C MET A 1 23.20 -8.31 -15.29
N THR A 2 23.15 -7.27 -14.47
CA THR A 2 22.45 -7.31 -13.18
C THR A 2 20.94 -7.21 -13.41
N THR A 3 20.18 -8.12 -12.81
CA THR A 3 18.72 -8.23 -12.99
C THR A 3 17.98 -8.32 -11.66
N PHE A 4 16.73 -7.87 -11.68
CA PHE A 4 15.81 -7.78 -10.55
C PHE A 4 14.53 -8.56 -10.86
N ARG A 5 13.90 -9.12 -9.83
CA ARG A 5 12.60 -9.78 -10.00
C ARG A 5 11.48 -8.76 -10.17
N GLY A 6 10.96 -8.63 -11.39
CA GLY A 6 9.76 -7.85 -11.70
C GLY A 6 8.47 -8.59 -11.36
N ILE A 7 7.40 -8.25 -12.08
CA ILE A 7 6.06 -8.81 -11.86
C ILE A 7 5.97 -10.22 -12.46
N LYS A 8 6.22 -10.37 -13.76
CA LYS A 8 6.18 -11.65 -14.49
C LYS A 8 7.54 -12.04 -15.09
N LYS A 9 8.47 -11.09 -15.24
CA LYS A 9 9.78 -11.27 -15.86
C LYS A 9 10.89 -10.63 -15.01
N GLN A 10 12.14 -10.98 -15.32
CA GLN A 10 13.30 -10.27 -14.78
C GLN A 10 13.42 -8.88 -15.43
N VAL A 11 13.84 -7.89 -14.66
CA VAL A 11 14.02 -6.49 -15.05
C VAL A 11 15.50 -6.17 -14.97
N THR A 12 16.05 -5.55 -16.01
CA THR A 12 17.48 -5.22 -16.01
C THR A 12 17.74 -3.93 -15.25
N ALA A 13 18.93 -3.78 -14.65
CA ALA A 13 19.33 -2.52 -14.02
C ALA A 13 19.25 -1.32 -14.99
N GLN A 14 19.56 -1.56 -16.27
CA GLN A 14 19.46 -0.56 -17.32
C GLN A 14 18.01 -0.08 -17.51
N ASN A 15 17.04 -1.00 -17.50
CA ASN A 15 15.63 -0.61 -17.62
C ASN A 15 15.14 0.17 -16.40
N LEU A 16 15.63 -0.14 -15.19
CA LEU A 16 15.30 0.67 -14.00
C LEU A 16 15.85 2.09 -14.11
N LEU A 17 17.06 2.26 -14.66
CA LEU A 17 17.66 3.57 -14.92
C LEU A 17 16.88 4.35 -15.99
N GLU A 18 16.57 3.71 -17.13
CA GLU A 18 15.77 4.30 -18.22
C GLU A 18 14.34 4.66 -17.78
N SER A 19 13.79 3.90 -16.83
CA SER A 19 12.51 4.17 -16.18
C SER A 19 12.61 5.20 -15.04
N LYS A 20 13.79 5.78 -14.78
CA LYS A 20 14.05 6.76 -13.71
C LYS A 20 13.66 6.25 -12.31
N ILE A 21 13.74 4.94 -12.10
CA ILE A 21 13.46 4.29 -10.80
C ILE A 21 14.70 4.31 -9.92
N ILE A 22 15.87 4.14 -10.54
CA ILE A 22 17.17 4.35 -9.91
C ILE A 22 17.89 5.48 -10.62
N ASP A 23 18.75 6.19 -9.90
CA ASP A 23 19.61 7.22 -10.49
C ASP A 23 20.92 6.62 -11.04
N GLN A 24 21.66 7.46 -11.75
CA GLN A 24 22.94 7.08 -12.37
C GLN A 24 23.95 6.57 -11.32
N LYS A 25 23.98 7.21 -10.15
CA LYS A 25 24.90 6.85 -9.06
C LYS A 25 24.60 5.44 -8.53
N LEU A 26 23.34 5.14 -8.26
CA LEU A 26 22.91 3.84 -7.75
C LEU A 26 23.14 2.74 -8.80
N PHE A 27 22.95 3.04 -10.08
CA PHE A 27 23.27 2.12 -11.17
C PHE A 27 24.78 1.80 -11.26
N GLU A 28 25.64 2.80 -11.10
CA GLU A 28 27.10 2.63 -11.06
C GLU A 28 27.54 1.85 -9.81
N ASP A 29 27.03 2.21 -8.64
CA ASP A 29 27.33 1.52 -7.38
C ASP A 29 26.90 0.04 -7.44
N LEU A 30 25.78 -0.27 -8.09
CA LEU A 30 25.34 -1.64 -8.35
C LEU A 30 26.25 -2.36 -9.35
N SER A 31 26.68 -1.67 -10.41
CA SER A 31 27.57 -2.23 -11.43
C SER A 31 28.98 -2.52 -10.90
N LEU A 32 29.44 -1.72 -9.94
CA LEU A 32 30.70 -1.89 -9.22
C LEU A 32 30.60 -2.84 -8.02
N GLY A 33 29.40 -3.35 -7.70
CA GLY A 33 29.17 -4.28 -6.58
C GLY A 33 29.26 -3.65 -5.18
N LYS A 34 29.19 -2.31 -5.08
CA LYS A 34 29.16 -1.61 -3.78
C LYS A 34 27.82 -1.80 -3.06
N VAL A 35 26.75 -2.00 -3.82
CA VAL A 35 25.43 -2.39 -3.33
C VAL A 35 24.97 -3.66 -4.02
N THR A 36 24.16 -4.47 -3.34
CA THR A 36 23.63 -5.72 -3.89
C THR A 36 22.23 -5.55 -4.48
N VAL A 37 21.82 -6.47 -5.35
CA VAL A 37 20.45 -6.53 -5.88
C VAL A 37 19.43 -6.58 -4.76
N ASP A 38 19.68 -7.35 -3.70
CA ASP A 38 18.77 -7.47 -2.56
C ASP A 38 18.66 -6.16 -1.78
N GLN A 39 19.77 -5.46 -1.55
CA GLN A 39 19.75 -4.16 -0.87
C GLN A 39 18.91 -3.14 -1.66
N VAL A 40 19.14 -3.06 -2.98
CA VAL A 40 18.41 -2.14 -3.86
C VAL A 40 16.93 -2.55 -3.99
N SER A 41 16.64 -3.83 -4.10
CA SER A 41 15.25 -4.35 -4.21
C SER A 41 14.42 -4.06 -2.95
N ASN A 42 15.05 -3.97 -1.79
CA ASN A 42 14.40 -3.69 -0.51
C ASN A 42 14.23 -2.19 -0.22
N MET A 43 14.81 -1.30 -1.03
CA MET A 43 14.55 0.14 -0.91
C MET A 43 13.10 0.44 -1.31
N ASP A 44 12.35 1.14 -0.46
CA ASP A 44 10.95 1.50 -0.75
C ASP A 44 10.77 2.28 -2.06
N SER A 45 11.77 3.10 -2.42
CA SER A 45 11.81 3.84 -3.68
C SER A 45 11.82 2.93 -4.92
N VAL A 46 12.37 1.71 -4.81
CA VAL A 46 12.53 0.75 -5.92
C VAL A 46 11.51 -0.38 -5.83
N ARG A 47 11.30 -0.93 -4.63
CA ARG A 47 10.42 -2.09 -4.37
C ARG A 47 9.01 -1.88 -4.95
N LYS A 48 8.43 -0.69 -4.74
CA LYS A 48 7.10 -0.34 -5.24
C LYS A 48 7.00 -0.40 -6.77
N TYR A 49 8.10 -0.19 -7.48
CA TYR A 49 8.12 -0.26 -8.93
C TYR A 49 8.40 -1.66 -9.47
N LEU A 50 9.13 -2.50 -8.73
CA LEU A 50 9.39 -3.89 -9.16
C LEU A 50 8.12 -4.75 -9.17
N GLN A 51 7.30 -4.68 -8.11
CA GLN A 51 6.15 -5.57 -7.94
C GLN A 51 4.86 -4.87 -7.48
N GLY A 52 4.88 -3.54 -7.30
CA GLY A 52 3.76 -2.81 -6.72
C GLY A 52 3.75 -2.78 -5.20
N THR A 53 2.73 -2.10 -4.67
CA THR A 53 2.34 -2.10 -3.26
C THR A 53 1.14 -3.01 -3.03
N ASP A 54 0.73 -3.16 -1.78
CA ASP A 54 -0.35 -4.08 -1.41
C ASP A 54 -1.69 -3.71 -2.08
N CYS A 55 -2.31 -4.70 -2.72
CA CYS A 55 -3.70 -4.66 -3.17
C CYS A 55 -4.64 -5.19 -2.07
N ILE A 56 -5.95 -5.11 -2.29
CA ILE A 56 -6.96 -5.79 -1.45
C ILE A 56 -6.81 -7.30 -1.64
N ALA A 57 -6.14 -7.95 -0.69
CA ALA A 57 -5.75 -9.37 -0.76
C ALA A 57 -6.88 -10.33 -0.42
N GLY A 58 -7.83 -9.89 0.40
CA GLY A 58 -8.83 -10.75 1.00
C GLY A 58 -9.84 -9.98 1.83
N VAL A 59 -10.56 -10.72 2.65
CA VAL A 59 -11.60 -10.21 3.54
C VAL A 59 -11.24 -10.51 4.99
N PHE A 60 -11.50 -9.56 5.88
CA PHE A 60 -11.46 -9.75 7.32
C PHE A 60 -12.87 -9.58 7.91
N VAL A 61 -13.42 -10.63 8.52
CA VAL A 61 -14.77 -10.60 9.11
C VAL A 61 -14.67 -10.13 10.56
N GLN A 62 -15.20 -8.96 10.87
CA GLN A 62 -15.00 -8.30 12.16
C GLN A 62 -15.57 -9.11 13.34
N SER A 63 -16.74 -9.75 13.14
CA SER A 63 -17.45 -10.49 14.17
C SER A 63 -16.73 -11.77 14.60
N THR A 64 -16.07 -12.45 13.64
CA THR A 64 -15.40 -13.75 13.88
C THR A 64 -13.88 -13.61 13.95
N LYS A 65 -13.34 -12.43 13.62
CA LYS A 65 -11.90 -12.17 13.49
C LYS A 65 -11.19 -13.10 12.50
N GLN A 66 -11.93 -13.59 11.50
CA GLN A 66 -11.40 -14.51 10.49
C GLN A 66 -10.99 -13.76 9.22
N THR A 67 -9.80 -14.09 8.74
CA THR A 67 -9.34 -13.74 7.38
C THR A 67 -9.76 -14.83 6.40
N MET A 68 -10.13 -14.46 5.19
CA MET A 68 -10.44 -15.39 4.09
C MET A 68 -10.14 -14.78 2.73
N SER A 69 -10.06 -15.63 1.69
CA SER A 69 -9.94 -15.16 0.32
C SER A 69 -11.23 -14.48 -0.16
N ILE A 70 -11.13 -13.66 -1.21
CA ILE A 70 -12.32 -13.03 -1.83
C ILE A 70 -13.29 -14.08 -2.38
N TYR A 71 -12.77 -15.19 -2.91
CA TYR A 71 -13.58 -16.29 -3.44
C TYR A 71 -14.30 -17.07 -2.33
N GLU A 72 -13.63 -17.29 -1.19
CA GLU A 72 -14.27 -17.91 -0.02
C GLU A 72 -15.37 -17.00 0.54
N ALA A 73 -15.11 -15.68 0.64
CA ALA A 73 -16.11 -14.70 1.06
C ALA A 73 -17.34 -14.68 0.13
N LYS A 74 -17.14 -14.81 -1.20
CA LYS A 74 -18.25 -15.03 -2.16
C LYS A 74 -19.04 -16.29 -1.82
N SER A 75 -18.35 -17.41 -1.65
CA SER A 75 -18.97 -18.72 -1.42
C SER A 75 -19.78 -18.76 -0.12
N LYS A 76 -19.39 -17.95 0.87
CA LYS A 76 -20.11 -17.76 2.14
C LYS A 76 -21.19 -16.68 2.09
N GLY A 77 -21.42 -16.04 0.93
CA GLY A 77 -22.42 -14.99 0.77
C GLY A 77 -22.07 -13.67 1.46
N LEU A 78 -20.81 -13.46 1.88
CA LEU A 78 -20.34 -12.22 2.51
C LEU A 78 -20.04 -11.14 1.47
N LEU A 79 -19.74 -11.55 0.23
CA LEU A 79 -19.58 -10.67 -0.93
C LEU A 79 -20.49 -11.15 -2.05
N THR A 80 -21.03 -10.20 -2.82
CA THR A 80 -21.79 -10.53 -4.03
C THR A 80 -20.84 -11.04 -5.12
N PRO A 81 -21.29 -11.89 -6.06
CA PRO A 81 -20.46 -12.34 -7.18
C PRO A 81 -19.86 -11.19 -8.00
N GLY A 82 -20.60 -10.09 -8.18
CA GLY A 82 -20.13 -8.90 -8.90
C GLY A 82 -18.98 -8.20 -8.17
N THR A 83 -19.16 -7.89 -6.88
CA THR A 83 -18.10 -7.28 -6.05
C THR A 83 -16.85 -8.15 -5.99
N SER A 84 -17.01 -9.45 -5.79
CA SER A 84 -15.90 -10.41 -5.74
C SER A 84 -15.11 -10.47 -7.05
N LEU A 85 -15.80 -10.53 -8.20
CA LEU A 85 -15.13 -10.57 -9.50
C LEU A 85 -14.31 -9.29 -9.72
N VAL A 86 -14.87 -8.12 -9.43
CA VAL A 86 -14.17 -6.84 -9.58
C VAL A 86 -12.90 -6.76 -8.74
N LEU A 87 -12.94 -7.23 -7.49
CA LEU A 87 -11.76 -7.26 -6.62
C LEU A 87 -10.69 -8.24 -7.12
N LEU A 88 -11.09 -9.41 -7.64
CA LEU A 88 -10.16 -10.38 -8.21
C LEU A 88 -9.56 -9.91 -9.54
N GLU A 89 -10.33 -9.21 -10.38
CA GLU A 89 -9.82 -8.56 -11.59
C GLU A 89 -8.76 -7.51 -11.24
N ALA A 90 -8.97 -6.74 -10.16
CA ALA A 90 -7.96 -5.80 -9.67
C ALA A 90 -6.69 -6.50 -9.19
N GLN A 91 -6.78 -7.65 -8.52
CA GLN A 91 -5.60 -8.47 -8.18
C GLN A 91 -4.85 -8.93 -9.43
N ALA A 92 -5.57 -9.52 -10.40
CA ALA A 92 -4.99 -9.98 -11.66
C ALA A 92 -4.29 -8.84 -12.42
N ALA A 93 -4.92 -7.66 -12.50
CA ALA A 93 -4.42 -6.50 -13.22
C ALA A 93 -3.28 -5.75 -12.51
N THR A 94 -3.02 -6.06 -11.24
CA THR A 94 -1.93 -5.46 -10.44
C THR A 94 -0.74 -6.40 -10.24
N GLY A 95 -0.84 -7.64 -10.74
CA GLY A 95 0.29 -8.55 -10.92
C GLY A 95 0.01 -9.99 -10.56
N PHE A 96 -0.75 -10.22 -9.48
CA PHE A 96 -0.88 -11.53 -8.86
C PHE A 96 -2.24 -11.71 -8.21
N MET A 97 -2.77 -12.92 -8.31
CA MET A 97 -3.81 -13.39 -7.40
C MET A 97 -3.18 -13.61 -6.03
N VAL A 98 -3.89 -13.23 -4.98
CA VAL A 98 -3.37 -13.31 -3.61
C VAL A 98 -4.10 -14.37 -2.81
N ASP A 99 -3.36 -15.27 -2.20
CA ASP A 99 -3.84 -16.14 -1.13
C ASP A 99 -3.49 -15.49 0.22
N PRO A 100 -4.48 -14.87 0.90
CA PRO A 100 -4.23 -14.16 2.15
C PRO A 100 -3.96 -15.09 3.33
N LEU A 101 -4.29 -16.39 3.22
CA LEU A 101 -4.09 -17.35 4.31
C LEU A 101 -2.65 -17.87 4.35
N ASN A 102 -2.08 -18.12 3.17
CA ASN A 102 -0.72 -18.65 3.03
C ASN A 102 0.29 -17.57 2.61
N ASN A 103 -0.12 -16.31 2.49
CA ASN A 103 0.69 -15.18 2.04
C ASN A 103 1.40 -15.46 0.69
N LYS A 104 0.68 -16.03 -0.27
CA LYS A 104 1.21 -16.38 -1.59
C LYS A 104 0.70 -15.42 -2.67
N LYS A 105 1.61 -15.07 -3.58
CA LYS A 105 1.31 -14.39 -4.84
C LYS A 105 1.35 -15.42 -5.97
N LEU A 106 0.25 -15.57 -6.69
CA LEU A 106 0.03 -16.61 -7.69
C LEU A 106 -0.31 -15.98 -9.04
N SER A 107 0.03 -16.67 -10.13
CA SER A 107 -0.63 -16.46 -11.42
C SER A 107 -2.12 -16.82 -11.35
N VAL A 108 -2.91 -16.38 -12.33
CA VAL A 108 -4.32 -16.77 -12.41
C VAL A 108 -4.47 -18.30 -12.51
N GLU A 109 -3.60 -18.97 -13.26
CA GLU A 109 -3.66 -20.42 -13.44
C GLU A 109 -3.33 -21.17 -12.14
N GLU A 110 -2.30 -20.74 -11.41
CA GLU A 110 -1.94 -21.32 -10.11
C GLU A 110 -3.02 -21.08 -9.06
N ALA A 111 -3.66 -19.90 -9.06
CA ALA A 111 -4.73 -19.60 -8.11
C ALA A 111 -5.97 -20.48 -8.34
N VAL A 112 -6.28 -20.78 -9.61
CA VAL A 112 -7.36 -21.70 -9.97
C VAL A 112 -6.99 -23.14 -9.60
N SER A 113 -5.76 -23.59 -9.89
CA SER A 113 -5.34 -24.96 -9.56
C SER A 113 -5.26 -25.21 -8.06
N GLN A 114 -4.95 -24.19 -7.27
CA GLN A 114 -4.92 -24.25 -5.80
C GLN A 114 -6.28 -23.93 -5.14
N GLY A 115 -7.33 -23.65 -5.92
CA GLY A 115 -8.67 -23.36 -5.39
C GLY A 115 -8.80 -22.02 -4.66
N VAL A 116 -7.81 -21.13 -4.77
CA VAL A 116 -7.88 -19.75 -4.27
C VAL A 116 -8.94 -18.96 -5.03
N VAL A 117 -9.19 -19.35 -6.28
CA VAL A 117 -10.21 -18.78 -7.16
C VAL A 117 -10.98 -19.90 -7.87
N GLY A 118 -12.29 -19.69 -8.07
CA GLY A 118 -13.15 -20.60 -8.82
C GLY A 118 -12.80 -20.69 -10.31
N THR A 119 -12.91 -21.90 -10.87
CA THR A 119 -12.62 -22.20 -12.28
C THR A 119 -13.53 -21.42 -13.23
N GLU A 120 -14.73 -21.07 -12.81
CA GLU A 120 -15.72 -20.31 -13.59
C GLU A 120 -15.24 -18.89 -13.96
N TRP A 121 -14.26 -18.35 -13.23
CA TRP A 121 -13.71 -17.03 -13.45
C TRP A 121 -12.36 -17.02 -14.16
N LYS A 122 -11.78 -18.19 -14.46
CA LYS A 122 -10.44 -18.31 -15.08
C LYS A 122 -10.29 -17.39 -16.29
N ASN A 123 -11.20 -17.46 -17.26
CA ASN A 123 -11.08 -16.70 -18.51
C ASN A 123 -11.23 -15.18 -18.30
N LYS A 124 -12.10 -14.76 -17.37
CA LYS A 124 -12.28 -13.34 -17.04
C LYS A 124 -11.01 -12.77 -16.39
N LEU A 125 -10.42 -13.54 -15.47
CA LEU A 125 -9.20 -13.12 -14.78
C LEU A 125 -7.96 -13.18 -15.67
N LEU A 126 -7.86 -14.15 -16.58
CA LEU A 126 -6.83 -14.14 -17.63
C LEU A 126 -6.96 -12.91 -18.54
N SER A 127 -8.19 -12.46 -18.82
CA SER A 127 -8.42 -11.22 -19.56
C SER A 127 -7.93 -9.99 -18.78
N ALA A 128 -8.16 -9.94 -17.47
CA ALA A 128 -7.65 -8.87 -16.61
C ALA A 128 -6.12 -8.93 -16.42
N GLU A 129 -5.52 -10.12 -16.38
CA GLU A 129 -4.07 -10.32 -16.26
C GLU A 129 -3.30 -9.76 -17.48
N LYS A 130 -3.96 -9.59 -18.65
CA LYS A 130 -3.40 -8.87 -19.80
C LYS A 130 -3.06 -7.41 -19.51
N ALA A 131 -3.64 -6.80 -18.48
CA ALA A 131 -3.20 -5.50 -18.01
C ALA A 131 -1.74 -5.49 -17.49
N VAL A 132 -1.19 -6.68 -17.18
CA VAL A 132 0.18 -6.90 -16.71
C VAL A 132 1.05 -7.50 -17.80
N THR A 133 0.55 -8.50 -18.52
CA THR A 133 1.31 -9.22 -19.56
C THR A 133 1.24 -8.55 -20.94
N GLY A 134 0.32 -7.60 -21.09
CA GLY A 134 0.05 -6.85 -22.31
C GLY A 134 -1.04 -7.45 -23.18
N TYR A 135 -1.65 -6.60 -24.01
CA TYR A 135 -2.62 -6.98 -25.02
C TYR A 135 -1.91 -7.14 -26.36
N THR A 136 -2.41 -8.03 -27.21
CA THR A 136 -1.90 -8.16 -28.59
C THR A 136 -2.68 -7.20 -29.48
N ASP A 137 -1.97 -6.27 -30.13
CA ASP A 137 -2.56 -5.41 -31.14
C ASP A 137 -2.91 -6.23 -32.40
N PRO A 138 -4.20 -6.31 -32.81
CA PRO A 138 -4.60 -7.11 -33.97
C PRO A 138 -3.97 -6.67 -35.29
N HIS A 139 -3.52 -5.41 -35.40
CA HIS A 139 -2.97 -4.87 -36.65
C HIS A 139 -1.47 -5.10 -36.79
N THR A 140 -0.74 -5.08 -35.67
CA THR A 140 0.74 -5.13 -35.68
C THR A 140 1.29 -6.42 -35.08
N GLY A 141 0.49 -7.18 -34.33
CA GLY A 141 0.93 -8.33 -33.54
C GLY A 141 1.74 -7.96 -32.30
N ASN A 142 2.02 -6.67 -32.07
CA ASN A 142 2.84 -6.21 -30.96
C ASN A 142 2.10 -6.25 -29.63
N THR A 143 2.86 -6.39 -28.54
CA THR A 143 2.36 -6.22 -27.19
C THR A 143 2.15 -4.73 -26.89
N ILE A 144 0.93 -4.37 -26.50
CA ILE A 144 0.54 -3.00 -26.11
C ILE A 144 0.04 -2.97 -24.66
N SER A 145 0.12 -1.80 -24.03
CA SER A 145 -0.34 -1.60 -22.65
C SER A 145 -1.86 -1.60 -22.52
N LEU A 146 -2.33 -1.70 -21.27
CA LEU A 146 -3.75 -1.53 -20.92
C LEU A 146 -4.34 -0.23 -21.48
N PHE A 147 -3.60 0.88 -21.32
CA PHE A 147 -4.04 2.19 -21.79
C PHE A 147 -4.06 2.30 -23.32
N GLN A 148 -3.09 1.71 -24.00
CA GLN A 148 -3.09 1.68 -25.47
C GLN A 148 -4.23 0.81 -26.00
N ALA A 149 -4.53 -0.32 -25.35
CA ALA A 149 -5.69 -1.14 -25.67
C ALA A 149 -7.01 -0.37 -25.46
N LEU A 150 -7.08 0.45 -24.41
CA LEU A 150 -8.21 1.34 -24.13
C LEU A 150 -8.40 2.39 -25.24
N LYS A 151 -7.34 3.10 -25.64
CA LYS A 151 -7.40 4.11 -26.71
C LYS A 151 -7.69 3.52 -28.10
N LYS A 152 -7.48 2.21 -28.28
CA LYS A 152 -7.80 1.46 -29.51
C LYS A 152 -9.13 0.71 -29.44
N ASP A 153 -9.95 0.96 -28.41
CA ASP A 153 -11.25 0.31 -28.19
C ASP A 153 -11.20 -1.24 -28.19
N LEU A 154 -10.05 -1.81 -27.81
CA LEU A 154 -9.86 -3.27 -27.71
C LEU A 154 -10.41 -3.85 -26.40
N ILE A 155 -10.73 -2.97 -25.45
CA ILE A 155 -11.34 -3.30 -24.16
C ILE A 155 -12.47 -2.32 -23.85
N VAL A 156 -13.46 -2.77 -23.08
CA VAL A 156 -14.56 -1.92 -22.62
C VAL A 156 -14.00 -0.79 -21.76
N LYS A 157 -14.45 0.45 -22.02
CA LYS A 157 -13.89 1.66 -21.42
C LYS A 157 -13.90 1.63 -19.88
N ASP A 158 -15.06 1.42 -19.29
CA ASP A 158 -15.23 1.40 -17.82
C ASP A 158 -14.41 0.29 -17.16
N HIS A 159 -14.31 -0.87 -17.83
CA HIS A 159 -13.46 -1.96 -17.37
C HIS A 159 -11.99 -1.56 -17.38
N GLY A 160 -11.49 -0.98 -18.47
CA GLY A 160 -10.10 -0.54 -18.58
C GLY A 160 -9.73 0.57 -17.60
N ILE A 161 -10.61 1.57 -17.42
CA ILE A 161 -10.46 2.65 -16.43
C ILE A 161 -10.31 2.06 -15.02
N ARG A 162 -11.19 1.13 -14.64
CA ARG A 162 -11.14 0.46 -13.33
C ARG A 162 -9.82 -0.29 -13.09
N LEU A 163 -9.27 -0.95 -14.11
CA LEU A 163 -7.98 -1.63 -14.00
C LEU A 163 -6.81 -0.63 -13.90
N LEU A 164 -6.88 0.51 -14.60
CA LEU A 164 -5.89 1.60 -14.48
C LEU A 164 -5.88 2.20 -13.08
N GLU A 165 -7.04 2.46 -12.49
CA GLU A 165 -7.16 2.93 -11.10
C GLU A 165 -6.47 1.98 -10.13
N ALA A 166 -6.72 0.68 -10.26
CA ALA A 166 -6.11 -0.34 -9.42
C ALA A 166 -4.58 -0.33 -9.56
N GLN A 167 -4.04 -0.18 -10.78
CA GLN A 167 -2.59 -0.05 -10.99
C GLN A 167 -2.04 1.21 -10.32
N ILE A 168 -2.63 2.38 -10.54
CA ILE A 168 -2.14 3.64 -9.96
C ILE A 168 -2.10 3.56 -8.43
N ALA A 169 -3.20 3.10 -7.82
CA ALA A 169 -3.33 2.96 -6.38
C ALA A 169 -2.38 1.91 -5.77
N THR A 170 -1.79 1.03 -6.58
CA THR A 170 -0.87 -0.02 -6.14
C THR A 170 0.59 0.20 -6.59
N GLY A 171 0.97 1.45 -6.86
CA GLY A 171 2.37 1.83 -7.10
C GLY A 171 2.69 2.36 -8.49
N GLY A 172 1.70 2.49 -9.37
CA GLY A 172 1.85 3.11 -10.69
C GLY A 172 1.50 2.18 -11.86
N ILE A 173 1.54 2.75 -13.07
CA ILE A 173 1.19 2.10 -14.33
C ILE A 173 2.17 0.97 -14.64
N ILE A 174 1.67 -0.17 -15.11
CA ILE A 174 2.50 -1.33 -15.47
C ILE A 174 2.99 -1.22 -16.91
N ASP A 175 4.29 -1.42 -17.10
CA ASP A 175 4.92 -1.64 -18.40
C ASP A 175 4.84 -3.14 -18.74
N PRO A 176 4.05 -3.55 -19.75
CA PRO A 176 3.88 -4.96 -20.08
C PRO A 176 5.12 -5.58 -20.76
N VAL A 177 5.98 -4.76 -21.37
CA VAL A 177 7.18 -5.23 -22.08
C VAL A 177 8.26 -5.58 -21.06
N TYR A 178 8.56 -4.64 -20.16
CA TYR A 178 9.62 -4.78 -19.16
C TYR A 178 9.14 -5.29 -17.80
N SER A 179 7.85 -5.60 -17.65
CA SER A 179 7.24 -6.28 -16.51
C SER A 179 7.53 -5.64 -15.14
N HIS A 180 7.50 -4.31 -15.09
CA HIS A 180 7.60 -3.52 -13.87
C HIS A 180 6.71 -2.27 -13.98
N ARG A 181 6.48 -1.59 -12.87
CA ARG A 181 5.73 -0.34 -12.84
C ARG A 181 6.63 0.83 -13.14
N VAL A 182 6.08 1.85 -13.76
CA VAL A 182 6.79 3.08 -14.10
C VAL A 182 6.18 4.29 -13.39
N PRO A 183 7.00 5.32 -13.06
CA PRO A 183 6.48 6.63 -12.65
C PRO A 183 5.53 7.20 -13.70
N VAL A 184 4.59 8.05 -13.28
CA VAL A 184 3.57 8.66 -14.15
C VAL A 184 4.19 9.42 -15.32
N GLU A 185 5.28 10.15 -15.08
CA GLU A 185 5.97 10.94 -16.10
C GLU A 185 6.59 10.03 -17.18
N VAL A 186 7.09 8.86 -16.79
CA VAL A 186 7.63 7.85 -17.70
C VAL A 186 6.51 7.13 -18.44
N ALA A 187 5.38 6.88 -17.76
CA ALA A 187 4.19 6.33 -18.40
C ALA A 187 3.67 7.24 -19.53
N TYR A 188 3.69 8.57 -19.33
CA TYR A 188 3.37 9.55 -20.38
C TYR A 188 4.33 9.46 -21.56
N GLN A 189 5.64 9.40 -21.29
CA GLN A 189 6.67 9.33 -22.34
C GLN A 189 6.56 8.06 -23.18
N ARG A 190 6.17 6.94 -22.57
CA ARG A 190 5.97 5.65 -23.25
C ARG A 190 4.58 5.49 -23.87
N GLY A 191 3.69 6.47 -23.70
CA GLY A 191 2.30 6.39 -24.17
C GLY A 191 1.48 5.30 -23.46
N TYR A 192 1.86 4.92 -22.24
CA TYR A 192 1.12 3.98 -21.39
C TYR A 192 0.12 4.67 -20.48
N PHE A 193 0.11 5.99 -20.49
CA PHE A 193 -0.84 6.83 -19.78
C PHE A 193 -0.81 8.23 -20.41
N ASP A 194 -1.79 9.09 -20.12
CA ASP A 194 -1.76 10.49 -20.54
C ASP A 194 -2.34 11.43 -19.48
N LYS A 195 -2.10 12.75 -19.68
CA LYS A 195 -2.54 13.78 -18.73
C LYS A 195 -4.06 13.87 -18.64
N GLU A 196 -4.76 13.62 -19.74
CA GLU A 196 -6.23 13.63 -19.81
C GLU A 196 -6.81 12.55 -18.89
N MET A 197 -6.38 11.31 -19.04
CA MET A 197 -6.79 10.20 -18.19
C MET A 197 -6.37 10.42 -16.74
N ASN A 198 -5.21 11.04 -16.49
CA ASN A 198 -4.81 11.38 -15.13
C ASN A 198 -5.75 12.40 -14.48
N GLN A 199 -6.28 13.37 -15.23
CA GLN A 199 -7.27 14.32 -14.73
C GLN A 199 -8.59 13.63 -14.40
N ILE A 200 -9.09 12.78 -15.31
CA ILE A 200 -10.28 11.93 -15.13
C ILE A 200 -10.17 11.12 -13.83
N LEU A 201 -9.09 10.36 -13.66
CA LEU A 201 -8.90 9.51 -12.48
C LEU A 201 -8.60 10.28 -11.18
N SER A 202 -8.23 11.56 -11.27
CA SER A 202 -8.00 12.41 -10.11
C SER A 202 -9.27 13.14 -9.65
N ASP A 203 -10.30 13.22 -10.49
CA ASP A 203 -11.54 13.91 -10.17
C ASP A 203 -12.49 12.98 -9.39
N PRO A 204 -12.76 13.26 -8.09
CA PRO A 204 -13.65 12.44 -7.28
C PRO A 204 -15.14 12.55 -7.66
N SER A 205 -15.49 13.49 -8.55
CA SER A 205 -16.84 13.67 -9.10
C SER A 205 -17.11 12.91 -10.40
N ASP A 206 -16.06 12.38 -11.03
CA ASP A 206 -16.17 11.60 -12.26
C ASP A 206 -16.71 10.18 -11.96
N ASP A 207 -17.29 9.54 -12.98
CA ASP A 207 -17.95 8.24 -12.90
C ASP A 207 -16.96 7.06 -12.80
N THR A 208 -15.73 7.32 -12.35
CA THR A 208 -14.65 6.32 -12.29
C THR A 208 -14.77 5.35 -11.11
N LYS A 209 -15.77 5.55 -10.23
CA LYS A 209 -16.03 4.76 -9.01
C LYS A 209 -16.49 3.33 -9.31
N GLY A 210 -15.58 2.51 -9.81
CA GLY A 210 -15.83 1.15 -10.26
C GLY A 210 -15.82 0.07 -9.16
N PHE A 211 -15.56 0.44 -7.90
CA PHE A 211 -15.50 -0.48 -6.75
C PHE A 211 -16.64 -0.19 -5.78
N PHE A 212 -17.05 -1.20 -5.02
CA PHE A 212 -18.20 -1.11 -4.12
C PHE A 212 -17.79 -1.50 -2.70
N ASP A 213 -18.09 -0.65 -1.72
CA ASP A 213 -17.94 -0.99 -0.30
C ASP A 213 -19.20 -1.69 0.22
N PRO A 214 -19.14 -2.98 0.57
CA PRO A 214 -20.30 -3.72 1.05
C PRO A 214 -20.85 -3.23 2.41
N ASN A 215 -20.07 -2.48 3.19
CA ASN A 215 -20.52 -2.01 4.51
C ASN A 215 -21.36 -0.74 4.40
N THR A 216 -20.93 0.22 3.57
CA THR A 216 -21.60 1.51 3.36
C THR A 216 -22.54 1.51 2.16
N GLN A 217 -22.42 0.53 1.27
CA GLN A 217 -23.13 0.43 -0.01
C GLN A 217 -22.82 1.59 -0.97
N GLU A 218 -21.63 2.15 -0.86
CA GLU A 218 -21.15 3.24 -1.71
C GLU A 218 -20.27 2.71 -2.85
N ASN A 219 -20.37 3.35 -4.02
CA ASN A 219 -19.38 3.22 -5.07
C ASN A 219 -18.18 4.11 -4.74
N LEU A 220 -16.97 3.57 -4.91
CA LEU A 220 -15.68 4.18 -4.55
C LEU A 220 -14.66 3.93 -5.66
N THR A 221 -13.61 4.75 -5.67
CA THR A 221 -12.38 4.42 -6.42
C THR A 221 -11.62 3.31 -5.70
N TYR A 222 -10.68 2.64 -6.38
CA TYR A 222 -9.89 1.60 -5.74
C TYR A 222 -9.11 2.12 -4.52
N LEU A 223 -8.53 3.32 -4.63
CA LEU A 223 -7.73 3.92 -3.56
C LEU A 223 -8.59 4.18 -2.32
N GLN A 224 -9.81 4.69 -2.51
CA GLN A 224 -10.75 4.93 -1.41
C GLN A 224 -11.14 3.63 -0.71
N LEU A 225 -11.40 2.55 -1.45
CA LEU A 225 -11.70 1.25 -0.86
C LEU A 225 -10.47 0.65 -0.16
N LEU A 226 -9.28 0.82 -0.74
CA LEU A 226 -8.01 0.36 -0.17
C LEU A 226 -7.71 1.05 1.17
N ASP A 227 -8.02 2.34 1.30
CA ASP A 227 -7.88 3.12 2.54
C ASP A 227 -8.84 2.67 3.65
N ARG A 228 -9.97 2.03 3.29
CA ARG A 228 -10.90 1.41 4.24
C ARG A 228 -10.48 0.00 4.68
N CYS A 229 -9.42 -0.57 4.10
CA CYS A 229 -8.91 -1.88 4.47
C CYS A 229 -8.04 -1.82 5.74
N VAL A 230 -8.02 -2.93 6.48
CA VAL A 230 -7.09 -3.14 7.59
C VAL A 230 -5.86 -3.92 7.10
N ARG A 231 -4.73 -3.76 7.78
CA ARG A 231 -3.56 -4.62 7.55
C ARG A 231 -3.62 -5.82 8.47
N ASP A 232 -3.43 -7.02 7.92
CA ASP A 232 -3.23 -8.23 8.72
C ASP A 232 -1.88 -8.12 9.46
N PRO A 233 -1.86 -8.19 10.80
CA PRO A 233 -0.61 -8.09 11.57
C PRO A 233 0.42 -9.16 11.21
N ARG A 234 -0.04 -10.33 10.72
CA ARG A 234 0.85 -11.46 10.42
C ARG A 234 1.49 -11.36 9.04
N THR A 235 0.73 -10.94 8.05
CA THR A 235 1.16 -10.96 6.63
C THR A 235 1.44 -9.58 6.07
N GLY A 236 0.96 -8.52 6.72
CA GLY A 236 1.01 -7.14 6.24
C GLY A 236 -0.01 -6.83 5.14
N LEU A 237 -0.74 -7.84 4.64
CA LEU A 237 -1.68 -7.72 3.53
C LEU A 237 -2.89 -6.85 3.90
N ARG A 238 -3.41 -6.10 2.92
CA ARG A 238 -4.64 -5.32 3.10
C ARG A 238 -5.86 -6.20 2.93
N LEU A 239 -6.76 -6.17 3.91
CA LEU A 239 -7.99 -6.95 3.96
C LEU A 239 -9.19 -6.00 4.05
N LEU A 240 -10.16 -6.22 3.16
CA LEU A 240 -11.44 -5.52 3.23
C LEU A 240 -12.22 -6.01 4.46
N VAL A 241 -12.59 -5.09 5.34
CA VAL A 241 -13.37 -5.43 6.53
C VAL A 241 -14.82 -5.69 6.13
N ILE A 242 -15.40 -6.78 6.63
CA ILE A 242 -16.83 -7.06 6.54
C ILE A 242 -17.40 -7.04 7.95
N VAL A 243 -18.39 -6.18 8.17
CA VAL A 243 -19.13 -6.09 9.43
C VAL A 243 -20.52 -6.71 9.27
N LYS A 244 -21.06 -7.30 10.34
CA LYS A 244 -22.47 -7.72 10.34
C LYS A 244 -23.39 -6.52 10.45
N LYS A 245 -24.62 -6.65 9.95
CA LYS A 245 -25.64 -5.61 10.11
C LYS A 245 -25.84 -5.29 11.60
N GLY A 246 -25.70 -4.02 11.96
CA GLY A 246 -25.79 -3.55 13.35
C GLY A 246 -24.45 -3.50 14.10
N GLU A 247 -23.38 -4.06 13.56
CA GLU A 247 -22.04 -3.85 14.08
C GLU A 247 -21.47 -2.50 13.63
N PHE A 248 -20.65 -1.90 14.48
CA PHE A 248 -19.99 -0.64 14.15
C PHE A 248 -18.90 -0.85 13.10
N TYR A 249 -18.99 -0.06 12.02
CA TYR A 249 -17.99 0.00 10.96
C TYR A 249 -17.18 1.29 11.07
N PHE A 250 -15.94 1.18 11.52
CA PHE A 250 -15.02 2.31 11.60
C PHE A 250 -14.32 2.53 10.25
N TYR A 251 -14.43 3.75 9.73
CA TYR A 251 -13.63 4.24 8.60
C TYR A 251 -13.46 5.76 8.68
N ILE A 252 -12.39 6.25 8.06
CA ILE A 252 -12.16 7.68 7.86
C ILE A 252 -12.68 8.03 6.46
N ASP A 253 -13.71 8.88 6.39
CA ASP A 253 -14.23 9.40 5.13
C ASP A 253 -13.30 10.47 4.53
N GLU A 254 -13.50 10.77 3.25
CA GLU A 254 -12.66 11.71 2.48
C GLU A 254 -12.66 13.12 3.08
N HIS A 255 -13.81 13.59 3.60
CA HIS A 255 -13.89 14.90 4.25
C HIS A 255 -13.01 14.95 5.50
N THR A 256 -13.17 13.97 6.41
CA THR A 256 -12.37 13.85 7.62
C THR A 256 -10.89 13.71 7.28
N LYS A 257 -10.54 12.90 6.28
CA LYS A 257 -9.16 12.75 5.80
C LYS A 257 -8.56 14.09 5.37
N ARG A 258 -9.30 14.88 4.56
CA ARG A 258 -8.84 16.21 4.12
C ARG A 258 -8.61 17.17 5.29
N VAL A 259 -9.51 17.18 6.27
CA VAL A 259 -9.34 17.99 7.50
C VAL A 259 -8.07 17.59 8.25
N LEU A 260 -7.82 16.28 8.41
CA LEU A 260 -6.60 15.78 9.08
C LEU A 260 -5.33 16.10 8.28
N GLN A 261 -5.39 16.05 6.94
CA GLN A 261 -4.25 16.36 6.06
C GLN A 261 -3.93 17.87 6.03
N SER A 262 -4.94 18.74 6.04
CA SER A 262 -4.75 20.20 6.05
C SER A 262 -4.31 20.75 7.40
N THR A 263 -4.44 19.96 8.48
CA THR A 263 -4.04 20.35 9.83
C THR A 263 -2.56 20.04 10.03
N ILE A 264 -1.71 21.07 9.98
CA ILE A 264 -0.24 20.96 10.06
C ILE A 264 0.31 21.43 11.42
N THR A 265 1.47 20.90 11.81
CA THR A 265 2.18 21.32 13.03
C THR A 265 3.70 21.18 12.88
N TYR A 266 4.42 21.98 13.67
CA TYR A 266 5.88 21.94 13.83
C TYR A 266 6.29 21.46 15.23
N LYS A 267 5.30 21.14 16.08
CA LYS A 267 5.49 20.87 17.52
C LYS A 267 5.65 19.38 17.83
N ALA A 268 5.63 18.51 16.82
CA ALA A 268 5.71 17.06 17.03
C ALA A 268 7.13 16.63 17.45
N GLY A 269 7.22 15.83 18.51
CA GLY A 269 8.48 15.24 18.98
C GLY A 269 8.93 14.03 18.16
N GLY A 270 10.02 13.39 18.60
CA GLY A 270 10.54 12.16 17.99
C GLY A 270 11.05 12.36 16.57
N LYS A 271 10.70 11.45 15.65
CA LYS A 271 11.18 11.49 14.24
C LYS A 271 10.70 12.69 13.42
N PHE A 272 9.72 13.43 13.96
CA PHE A 272 9.11 14.60 13.35
C PHE A 272 9.68 15.92 13.88
N GLN A 273 10.62 15.88 14.83
CA GLN A 273 11.18 17.09 15.44
C GLN A 273 11.80 18.02 14.38
N GLY A 274 11.35 19.28 14.39
CA GLY A 274 11.80 20.31 13.45
C GLY A 274 11.26 20.18 12.03
N LYS A 275 10.31 19.27 11.78
CA LYS A 275 9.67 19.08 10.47
C LYS A 275 8.22 19.57 10.52
N GLU A 276 7.76 20.08 9.39
CA GLU A 276 6.32 20.26 9.15
C GLU A 276 5.69 18.88 8.93
N VAL A 277 4.64 18.58 9.69
CA VAL A 277 3.94 17.31 9.62
C VAL A 277 2.43 17.51 9.76
N SER A 278 1.64 16.75 9.00
CA SER A 278 0.18 16.78 9.10
C SER A 278 -0.33 15.92 10.26
N LEU A 279 -1.52 16.23 10.78
CA LEU A 279 -2.19 15.39 11.78
C LEU A 279 -2.48 13.98 11.21
N TRP A 280 -2.73 13.88 9.90
CA TRP A 280 -2.81 12.60 9.20
C TRP A 280 -1.52 11.77 9.31
N ASP A 281 -0.35 12.37 9.11
CA ASP A 281 0.92 11.64 9.22
C ASP A 281 1.21 11.25 10.68
N LEU A 282 0.81 12.09 11.63
CA LEU A 282 0.97 11.81 13.06
C LEU A 282 0.08 10.65 13.52
N ILE A 283 -1.19 10.61 13.12
CA ILE A 283 -2.13 9.58 13.56
C ILE A 283 -1.81 8.18 12.98
N TYR A 284 -1.11 8.13 11.86
CA TYR A 284 -0.60 6.89 11.25
C TYR A 284 0.86 6.60 11.62
N SER A 285 1.45 7.37 12.54
CA SER A 285 2.79 7.11 13.03
C SER A 285 2.81 5.92 14.01
N GLU A 286 4.00 5.34 14.21
CA GLU A 286 4.25 4.27 15.19
C GLU A 286 3.92 4.64 16.64
N TYR A 287 3.72 5.93 16.92
CA TYR A 287 3.39 6.41 18.25
C TYR A 287 1.92 6.19 18.61
N ILE A 288 1.02 6.09 17.63
CA ILE A 288 -0.42 6.09 17.88
C ILE A 288 -0.98 4.68 17.73
N GLU A 289 -1.68 4.22 18.77
CA GLU A 289 -2.36 2.93 18.75
C GLU A 289 -3.70 3.01 18.00
N GLU A 290 -4.08 1.90 17.36
CA GLU A 290 -5.29 1.84 16.54
C GLU A 290 -6.56 2.18 17.32
N GLU A 291 -6.65 1.81 18.60
CA GLU A 291 -7.80 2.10 19.45
C GLU A 291 -7.94 3.60 19.74
N ILE A 292 -6.83 4.28 20.05
CA ILE A 292 -6.81 5.72 20.28
C ILE A 292 -7.16 6.47 19.00
N LYS A 293 -6.59 6.04 17.86
CA LYS A 293 -6.95 6.59 16.55
C LYS A 293 -8.45 6.50 16.31
N ARG A 294 -9.04 5.32 16.56
CA ARG A 294 -10.47 5.08 16.38
C ARG A 294 -11.31 6.00 17.25
N ASP A 295 -11.00 6.12 18.54
CA ASP A 295 -11.71 6.99 19.48
C ASP A 295 -11.67 8.46 19.03
N LEU A 296 -10.49 8.99 18.77
CA LEU A 296 -10.31 10.40 18.43
C LEU A 296 -10.98 10.76 17.09
N VAL A 297 -10.83 9.92 16.07
CA VAL A 297 -11.52 10.11 14.78
C VAL A 297 -13.04 10.05 14.98
N GLN A 298 -13.55 9.11 15.75
CA GLN A 298 -14.98 8.97 15.98
C GLN A 298 -15.55 10.19 16.70
N ARG A 299 -14.87 10.67 17.74
CA ARG A 299 -15.27 11.87 18.49
C ARG A 299 -15.19 13.14 17.64
N LEU A 300 -14.22 13.22 16.72
CA LEU A 300 -14.16 14.31 15.75
C LEU A 300 -15.36 14.24 14.80
N LYS A 301 -15.66 13.07 14.25
CA LYS A 301 -16.79 12.85 13.33
C LYS A 301 -18.15 13.13 13.96
N SER A 302 -18.32 12.86 15.26
CA SER A 302 -19.53 13.19 16.01
C SER A 302 -19.61 14.65 16.46
N GLY A 303 -18.56 15.46 16.21
CA GLY A 303 -18.47 16.83 16.71
C GLY A 303 -18.26 16.95 18.23
N THR A 304 -17.92 15.84 18.90
CA THR A 304 -17.68 15.79 20.35
C THR A 304 -16.35 16.46 20.73
N ILE A 305 -15.38 16.51 19.81
CA ILE A 305 -14.11 17.23 19.98
C ILE A 305 -13.83 18.12 18.78
N THR A 306 -13.04 19.17 18.99
CA THR A 306 -12.51 20.02 17.92
C THR A 306 -11.25 19.41 17.32
N ILE A 307 -10.88 19.88 16.11
CA ILE A 307 -9.64 19.49 15.45
C ILE A 307 -8.40 19.90 16.25
N ASP A 308 -8.44 21.06 16.92
CA ASP A 308 -7.34 21.54 17.76
C ASP A 308 -7.11 20.64 18.97
N TYR A 309 -8.20 20.24 19.66
CA TYR A 309 -8.11 19.31 20.78
C TYR A 309 -7.55 17.95 20.33
N PHE A 310 -7.98 17.45 19.16
CA PHE A 310 -7.43 16.23 18.58
C PHE A 310 -5.91 16.37 18.39
N LEU A 311 -5.46 17.43 17.74
CA LEU A 311 -4.04 17.68 17.50
C LEU A 311 -3.26 17.72 18.83
N GLU A 312 -3.78 18.40 19.86
CA GLU A 312 -3.16 18.45 21.18
C GLU A 312 -3.01 17.06 21.82
N GLN A 313 -4.05 16.22 21.76
CA GLN A 313 -3.97 14.85 22.28
C GLN A 313 -2.91 14.02 21.56
N ILE A 314 -2.83 14.12 20.24
CA ILE A 314 -1.84 13.40 19.44
C ILE A 314 -0.42 13.88 19.77
N LEU A 315 -0.19 15.19 19.86
CA LEU A 315 1.11 15.76 20.25
C LEU A 315 1.53 15.30 21.64
N MET A 316 0.60 15.25 22.59
CA MET A 316 0.86 14.76 23.94
C MET A 316 1.30 13.29 23.93
N ILE A 317 0.62 12.42 23.18
CA ILE A 317 0.97 10.99 23.09
C ILE A 317 2.34 10.80 22.45
N VAL A 318 2.63 11.51 21.35
CA VAL A 318 3.95 11.47 20.69
C VAL A 318 5.04 11.92 21.66
N GLN A 319 4.80 12.99 22.43
CA GLN A 319 5.76 13.47 23.44
C GLN A 319 5.99 12.41 24.53
N GLN A 320 4.93 11.79 25.06
CA GLN A 320 5.05 10.77 26.10
C GLN A 320 5.88 9.56 25.63
N LYS A 321 5.60 9.03 24.43
CA LYS A 321 6.34 7.87 23.89
C LYS A 321 7.79 8.18 23.54
N THR A 322 8.11 9.44 23.25
CA THR A 322 9.48 9.87 22.93
C THR A 322 10.30 10.20 24.17
N SER A 323 9.67 10.71 25.25
CA SER A 323 10.33 10.99 26.52
C SER A 323 10.68 9.73 27.33
N SER A 324 9.98 8.60 27.11
CA SER A 324 10.23 7.33 27.83
C SER A 324 11.47 6.53 27.37
N VAL A 325 12.24 7.00 26.37
CA VAL A 325 13.41 6.28 25.84
C VAL A 325 14.74 6.62 26.56
N THR A 326 14.74 7.53 27.54
CA THR A 326 15.94 7.80 28.35
C THR A 326 16.01 6.91 29.60
N VAL A 327 16.28 5.61 29.43
CA VAL A 327 16.80 4.80 30.56
C VAL A 327 18.30 4.98 30.62
N THR A 328 18.73 5.82 31.55
CA THR A 328 20.12 6.00 31.96
C THR A 328 20.62 4.70 32.60
N THR A 329 21.50 3.96 31.91
CA THR A 329 22.36 2.97 32.57
C THR A 329 23.43 3.73 33.35
N THR A 330 23.13 4.17 34.57
CA THR A 330 24.16 4.66 35.49
C THR A 330 24.77 3.48 36.22
N THR A 331 25.96 3.07 35.79
CA THR A 331 26.84 2.20 36.56
C THR A 331 27.28 2.94 37.82
N THR A 332 26.77 2.56 38.98
CA THR A 332 27.21 3.10 40.27
C THR A 332 28.60 2.55 40.60
N THR A 333 29.65 3.36 40.43
CA THR A 333 30.97 3.08 41.02
C THR A 333 31.02 3.67 42.43
N THR A 334 30.78 2.83 43.43
CA THR A 334 30.98 3.17 44.84
C THR A 334 32.48 3.25 45.13
N THR A 335 32.99 4.47 45.31
CA THR A 335 34.29 4.71 45.95
C THR A 335 34.06 5.37 47.29
N THR A 336 34.17 4.58 48.36
CA THR A 336 34.21 5.09 49.73
C THR A 336 35.60 4.82 50.29
N LYS A 337 36.37 5.90 50.45
CA LYS A 337 37.68 5.95 51.11
C LYS A 337 37.53 5.60 52.60
N CYS A 338 38.55 4.93 53.16
CA CYS A 338 38.83 4.87 54.59
C CYS A 338 40.29 5.32 54.85
N PRO A 339 40.61 5.80 56.07
CA PRO A 339 41.55 6.90 56.27
C PRO A 339 42.98 6.45 56.61
N THR A 340 43.87 7.43 56.51
CA THR A 340 45.28 7.45 56.88
C THR A 340 45.57 6.92 58.29
N PHE A 341 46.58 6.05 58.41
CA PHE A 341 47.27 5.74 59.67
C PHE A 341 48.75 6.13 59.57
N HIS A 342 49.27 6.70 60.66
CA HIS A 342 50.61 7.28 60.80
C HIS A 342 51.70 6.20 60.91
N GLY A 343 52.90 6.48 60.39
CA GLY A 343 54.04 5.55 60.44
C GLY A 343 54.78 5.48 61.77
N ILE A 344 55.73 4.53 61.87
CA ILE A 344 57.04 4.65 62.56
C ILE A 344 57.95 3.44 62.22
N LYS A 345 59.15 3.79 61.74
CA LYS A 345 60.53 3.25 61.90
C LYS A 345 60.96 1.83 61.48
N SER A 346 62.02 1.88 60.67
CA SER A 346 63.28 1.10 60.64
C SER A 346 63.53 0.02 61.71
N LYS A 347 63.89 -1.19 61.25
CA LYS A 347 65.29 -1.65 61.15
C LYS A 347 65.39 -2.78 60.12
#